data_AF-A0A1V9YJ06-F1
#
_entry.id   AF-A0A1V9YJ06-F1
#
_cell.length_a   1.000
_cell.length_b   1.000
_cell.length_c   1.000
_cell.angle_alpha   90.00
_cell.angle_beta   90.00
_cell.angle_gamma   90.00
#
_symmetry.space_group_name_H-M   'P 1'
#
loop_
_entity.id
_entity.type
_entity.pdbx_description
1 polymer ?
#
loop_
_entity_poly.entity_id
_entity_poly.type
_entity_poly.pdbx_seq_one_letter_code
_entity_poly.pdbx_strand_id
1 'polypeptide(L)'
;SGTTKYEIVGDAVRIRSKVDATKFAIGTRVGLHQLLRVWHYEEQVCAKMITTYNCKIADGYVTQGGYANYNRSHAKFEAAPMLCGGITTYAPLVPHSLGPGKVGVLGIGGLGHFGVNKTPQAVPPDALSNRKDLCEEVLGAHHVLDMPNPELCKAAANSLNILLCTAKAPDAN
;
A
#
# COMPACT_ATOMS: atom_id res chain seq x y z
N SER A 1 24.47 7.04 -2.60
CA SER A 1 23.10 6.45 -2.56
C SER A 1 23.09 5.40 -1.48
N GLY A 2 22.23 5.48 -0.45
CA GLY A 2 22.37 4.55 0.69
C GLY A 2 21.15 4.27 1.57
N THR A 3 20.00 4.94 1.40
CA THR A 3 18.90 4.85 2.37
C THR A 3 17.51 4.82 1.71
N THR A 4 17.26 3.95 0.72
CA THR A 4 16.03 4.03 -0.10
C THR A 4 14.76 3.43 0.52
N LYS A 5 14.80 2.81 1.70
CA LYS A 5 13.63 2.16 2.30
C LYS A 5 12.58 3.17 2.80
N TYR A 6 11.31 2.93 2.49
CA TYR A 6 10.18 3.79 2.87
C TYR A 6 9.03 3.06 3.58
N GLU A 7 9.23 1.77 3.89
CA GLU A 7 8.37 0.98 4.78
C GLU A 7 9.15 0.69 6.07
N ILE A 8 9.21 1.67 6.97
CA ILE A 8 10.11 1.63 8.12
C ILE A 8 9.31 1.22 9.35
N VAL A 9 9.81 0.23 10.10
CA VAL A 9 9.28 -0.14 11.42
C VAL A 9 10.42 -0.07 12.43
N GLY A 10 10.14 0.47 13.61
CA GLY A 10 11.11 0.53 14.69
C GLY A 10 10.44 0.93 15.99
N ASP A 11 11.26 1.19 16.99
CA ASP A 11 10.80 1.60 18.31
C ASP A 11 11.21 3.04 18.58
N ALA A 12 10.33 3.81 19.21
CA ALA A 12 10.62 5.20 19.55
C ALA A 12 11.73 5.27 20.60
N VAL A 13 12.96 5.60 20.20
CA VAL A 13 14.10 5.72 21.13
C VAL A 13 14.28 7.14 21.68
N ARG A 14 13.66 8.15 21.05
CA ARG A 14 13.70 9.55 21.46
C ARG A 14 12.51 10.32 20.91
N ILE A 15 11.85 11.08 21.77
CA ILE A 15 10.77 12.01 21.39
C ILE A 15 11.12 13.45 21.81
N ARG A 16 10.58 14.43 21.08
CA ARG A 16 10.72 15.86 21.45
C ARG A 16 9.58 16.27 22.37
N SER A 17 9.78 17.35 23.13
CA SER A 17 8.81 17.86 24.12
C SER A 17 7.42 18.18 23.56
N LYS A 18 7.29 18.43 22.25
CA LYS A 18 6.00 18.70 21.58
C LYS A 18 5.27 17.44 21.11
N VAL A 19 5.85 16.26 21.31
CA VAL A 19 5.21 14.97 20.98
C VAL A 19 4.37 14.53 22.16
N ASP A 20 3.14 14.09 21.89
CA ASP A 20 2.25 13.51 22.90
C ASP A 20 2.84 12.17 23.38
N ALA A 21 3.47 12.20 24.56
CA ALA A 21 4.10 11.03 25.16
C ALA A 21 3.09 9.96 25.61
N THR A 22 1.80 10.29 25.73
CA THR A 22 0.76 9.28 26.04
C THR A 22 0.47 8.38 24.84
N LYS A 23 0.72 8.88 23.62
CA LYS A 23 0.53 8.13 22.36
C LYS A 23 1.81 7.50 21.85
N PHE A 24 2.95 8.18 22.04
CA PHE A 24 4.24 7.77 21.48
C PHE A 24 5.34 7.84 22.53
N ALA A 25 5.16 7.14 23.67
CA ALA A 25 6.20 7.01 24.68
C ALA A 25 7.46 6.35 24.11
N ILE A 26 8.61 6.53 24.79
CA ILE A 26 9.82 5.78 24.46
C ILE A 26 9.53 4.27 24.57
N GLY A 27 9.98 3.50 23.59
CA GLY A 27 9.68 2.07 23.45
C GLY A 27 8.41 1.76 22.64
N THR A 28 7.60 2.76 22.29
CA THR A 28 6.42 2.54 21.44
C THR A 28 6.85 2.05 20.05
N ARG A 29 6.23 0.96 19.59
CA ARG A 29 6.39 0.46 18.22
C ARG A 29 5.75 1.43 17.23
N VAL A 30 6.52 1.92 16.27
CA VAL A 30 6.07 2.92 15.29
C VAL A 30 6.44 2.53 13.87
N GLY A 31 5.63 2.98 12.91
CA GLY A 31 5.90 2.83 11.49
C GLY A 31 5.94 4.17 10.75
N LEU A 32 6.78 4.24 9.72
CA LEU A 32 6.88 5.38 8.80
C LEU A 32 6.68 4.91 7.37
N HIS A 33 5.84 5.67 6.66
CA HIS A 33 5.58 5.44 5.24
C HIS A 33 6.45 6.33 4.35
N GLN A 34 6.08 6.42 3.07
CA GLN A 34 6.73 7.22 2.04
C GLN A 34 6.71 8.74 2.27
N LEU A 35 5.84 9.29 3.13
CA LEU A 35 5.77 10.74 3.38
C LEU A 35 6.20 11.10 4.81
N LEU A 36 6.96 12.20 4.93
CA LEU A 36 7.53 12.65 6.21
C LEU A 36 6.85 13.88 6.82
N ARG A 37 6.06 14.65 6.06
CA ARG A 37 5.52 15.94 6.52
C ARG A 37 4.08 16.16 6.10
N VAL A 38 3.29 16.57 7.10
CA VAL A 38 1.84 16.40 7.10
C VAL A 38 1.14 17.74 7.35
N TRP A 39 0.45 18.30 6.35
CA TRP A 39 -0.36 19.52 6.48
C TRP A 39 -1.89 19.25 6.43
N HIS A 40 -2.41 18.15 5.86
CA HIS A 40 -3.86 17.91 5.65
C HIS A 40 -4.27 16.41 5.58
N TYR A 41 -5.56 16.11 5.32
CA TYR A 41 -6.12 14.74 5.26
C TYR A 41 -5.72 13.97 3.98
N GLU A 42 -5.35 14.66 2.90
CA GLU A 42 -4.93 14.06 1.62
C GLU A 42 -3.54 14.54 1.20
N GLU A 43 -2.52 13.93 1.77
CA GLU A 43 -1.15 14.45 1.67
C GLU A 43 -0.35 13.84 0.55
N GLN A 44 -0.72 12.62 0.20
CA GLN A 44 -0.23 11.90 -0.96
C GLN A 44 -0.47 12.66 -2.27
N VAL A 45 -1.39 13.63 -2.28
CA VAL A 45 -1.68 14.52 -3.41
C VAL A 45 -1.22 15.97 -3.19
N CYS A 46 -0.57 16.28 -2.07
CA CYS A 46 -0.08 17.62 -1.78
C CYS A 46 1.09 17.98 -2.70
N ALA A 47 0.99 19.11 -3.42
CA ALA A 47 2.07 19.60 -4.28
C ALA A 47 3.39 19.91 -3.54
N LYS A 48 3.35 20.04 -2.20
CA LYS A 48 4.51 20.29 -1.33
C LYS A 48 4.88 19.07 -0.47
N MET A 49 4.49 17.87 -0.90
CA MET A 49 4.81 16.62 -0.21
C MET A 49 6.32 16.43 -0.05
N ILE A 50 6.73 15.91 1.13
CA ILE A 50 8.13 15.57 1.41
C ILE A 50 8.22 14.06 1.54
N THR A 51 9.00 13.44 0.65
CA THR A 51 9.20 11.99 0.64
C THR A 51 10.27 11.54 1.62
N THR A 52 10.17 10.28 2.06
CA THR A 52 11.03 9.63 3.06
C THR A 52 12.49 9.57 2.65
N TYR A 53 12.78 9.56 1.37
CA TYR A 53 14.13 9.66 0.84
C TYR A 53 14.15 10.54 -0.41
N ASN A 54 15.33 11.08 -0.73
CA ASN A 54 15.63 11.83 -1.94
C ASN A 54 14.77 13.09 -2.15
N CYS A 55 14.22 13.68 -1.09
CA CYS A 55 13.55 14.97 -1.12
C CYS A 55 14.45 16.03 -0.47
N LYS A 56 14.73 17.13 -1.17
CA LYS A 56 15.43 18.27 -0.59
C LYS A 56 14.42 19.16 0.13
N ILE A 57 14.63 19.38 1.42
CA ILE A 57 13.77 20.25 2.24
C ILE A 57 14.37 21.67 2.37
N ALA A 58 13.60 22.60 2.94
CA ALA A 58 13.90 24.04 2.92
C ALA A 58 15.24 24.43 3.57
N ASP A 59 15.75 23.64 4.51
CA ASP A 59 17.05 23.87 5.17
C ASP A 59 18.25 23.28 4.40
N GLY A 60 18.00 22.71 3.22
CA GLY A 60 19.02 22.11 2.36
C GLY A 60 19.30 20.63 2.62
N TYR A 61 18.73 20.04 3.68
CA TYR A 61 18.85 18.61 3.96
C TYR A 61 18.13 17.77 2.90
N VAL A 62 18.73 16.63 2.53
CA VAL A 62 18.13 15.63 1.65
C VAL A 62 17.66 14.46 2.51
N THR A 63 16.36 14.18 2.47
CA THR A 63 15.76 13.10 3.26
C THR A 63 16.41 11.75 2.98
N GLN A 64 16.58 10.98 4.05
CA GLN A 64 17.19 9.65 4.03
C GLN A 64 16.17 8.66 4.59
N GLY A 65 15.97 7.56 3.89
CA GLY A 65 15.01 6.53 4.28
C GLY A 65 15.56 5.56 5.32
N GLY A 66 14.98 4.36 5.34
CA GLY A 66 15.08 3.43 6.47
C GLY A 66 16.18 2.38 6.41
N TYR A 67 17.05 2.36 5.39
CA TYR A 67 18.27 1.53 5.46
C TYR A 67 19.34 2.24 6.32
N ALA A 68 19.00 2.43 7.59
CA ALA A 68 19.79 3.12 8.59
C ALA A 68 19.42 2.59 9.98
N ASN A 69 20.35 2.70 10.93
CA ASN A 69 20.09 2.31 12.32
C ASN A 69 19.08 3.22 13.02
N TYR A 70 18.97 4.47 12.56
CA TYR A 70 18.06 5.47 13.10
C TYR A 70 17.41 6.27 11.98
N ASN A 71 16.13 6.59 12.16
CA ASN A 71 15.38 7.53 11.32
C ASN A 71 14.75 8.61 12.19
N ARG A 72 14.55 9.80 11.64
CA ARG A 72 13.87 10.92 12.30
C ARG A 72 12.75 11.42 11.40
N SER A 73 11.54 11.45 11.92
CA SER A 73 10.35 11.95 11.23
C SER A 73 9.52 12.88 12.13
N HIS A 74 8.42 13.38 11.59
CA HIS A 74 7.34 13.96 12.38
C HIS A 74 6.55 12.87 13.11
N ALA A 75 6.03 13.18 14.31
CA ALA A 75 5.34 12.24 15.18
C ALA A 75 3.89 11.94 14.74
N LYS A 76 3.74 11.48 13.50
CA LYS A 76 2.52 10.90 12.94
C LYS A 76 2.94 9.56 12.35
N PHE A 77 2.75 8.52 13.16
CA PHE A 77 3.17 7.17 12.86
C PHE A 77 1.95 6.30 12.56
N GLU A 78 2.12 5.35 11.66
CA GLU A 78 1.07 4.41 11.23
C GLU A 78 1.63 2.97 11.18
N ALA A 79 0.80 1.95 10.96
CA ALA A 79 1.22 0.54 10.99
C ALA A 79 2.00 0.12 9.73
N ALA A 80 3.31 -0.09 9.86
CA ALA A 80 4.31 -0.17 8.78
C ALA A 80 4.09 -1.09 7.56
N PRO A 81 3.58 -2.33 7.67
CA PRO A 81 3.45 -3.22 6.51
C PRO A 81 2.33 -2.82 5.55
N MET A 82 1.34 -2.07 6.04
CA MET A 82 0.23 -1.56 5.21
C MET A 82 0.59 -0.23 4.51
N LEU A 83 1.79 0.32 4.72
CA LEU A 83 2.08 1.73 4.45
C LEU A 83 2.47 2.09 3.02
N CYS A 84 2.87 1.12 2.20
CA CYS A 84 2.96 1.34 0.76
C CYS A 84 2.06 0.37 0.03
N GLY A 85 2.42 -0.92 -0.02
CA GLY A 85 1.65 -1.89 -0.80
C GLY A 85 0.17 -1.96 -0.40
N GLY A 86 -0.10 -2.08 0.90
CA GLY A 86 -1.46 -2.17 1.43
C GLY A 86 -2.31 -0.94 1.15
N ILE A 87 -1.85 0.25 1.52
CA ILE A 87 -2.61 1.50 1.32
C ILE A 87 -2.77 1.82 -0.17
N THR A 88 -1.78 1.51 -1.02
CA THR A 88 -1.89 1.66 -2.47
C THR A 88 -3.01 0.81 -3.06
N THR A 89 -3.22 -0.40 -2.55
CA THR A 89 -4.34 -1.26 -2.99
C THR A 89 -5.66 -0.94 -2.30
N TYR A 90 -5.62 -0.46 -1.05
CA TYR A 90 -6.80 -0.24 -0.23
C TYR A 90 -7.48 1.11 -0.51
N ALA A 91 -6.70 2.20 -0.56
CA ALA A 91 -7.19 3.56 -0.76
C ALA A 91 -8.11 3.75 -1.98
N PRO A 92 -7.84 3.17 -3.17
CA PRO A 92 -8.77 3.32 -4.29
C PRO A 92 -10.10 2.60 -4.08
N LEU A 93 -10.16 1.56 -3.22
CA LEU A 93 -11.37 0.77 -3.02
C LEU A 93 -12.34 1.40 -2.01
N VAL A 94 -11.85 2.26 -1.10
CA VAL A 94 -12.66 2.86 -0.03
C VAL A 94 -13.74 3.84 -0.55
N PRO A 95 -13.44 4.83 -1.40
CA PRO A 95 -14.43 5.80 -1.87
C PRO A 95 -15.56 5.15 -2.67
N HIS A 96 -15.26 4.05 -3.35
CA HIS A 96 -16.23 3.31 -4.16
C HIS A 96 -17.22 2.48 -3.35
N SER A 97 -17.27 2.65 -2.02
CA SER A 97 -18.41 2.36 -1.13
C SER A 97 -19.22 1.11 -1.53
N LEU A 98 -18.51 -0.03 -1.58
CA LEU A 98 -18.94 -1.40 -1.32
C LEU A 98 -20.46 -1.70 -1.35
N GLY A 99 -21.09 -1.50 -2.50
CA GLY A 99 -22.25 -2.30 -2.89
C GLY A 99 -21.80 -3.75 -3.19
N PRO A 100 -22.69 -4.64 -3.66
CA PRO A 100 -22.34 -6.01 -4.08
C PRO A 100 -21.45 -6.06 -5.33
N GLY A 101 -20.75 -4.97 -5.67
CA GLY A 101 -19.93 -4.86 -6.85
C GLY A 101 -18.68 -5.73 -6.75
N LYS A 102 -18.35 -6.43 -7.83
CA LYS A 102 -17.24 -7.38 -7.89
C LYS A 102 -15.95 -6.65 -8.26
N VAL A 103 -14.89 -6.81 -7.46
CA VAL A 103 -13.54 -6.32 -7.81
C VAL A 103 -12.74 -7.47 -8.43
N GLY A 104 -12.05 -7.19 -9.53
CA GLY A 104 -10.98 -8.03 -10.05
C GLY A 104 -9.61 -7.42 -9.79
N VAL A 105 -8.63 -8.25 -9.44
CA VAL A 105 -7.24 -7.83 -9.24
C VAL A 105 -6.38 -8.38 -10.37
N LEU A 106 -5.80 -7.49 -11.18
CA LEU A 106 -4.91 -7.83 -12.29
C LEU A 106 -3.44 -7.68 -11.88
N GLY A 107 -2.66 -8.73 -12.09
CA GLY A 107 -1.25 -8.81 -11.73
C GLY A 107 -1.05 -9.17 -10.26
N ILE A 108 -0.58 -10.39 -9.98
CA ILE A 108 -0.43 -10.89 -8.59
C ILE A 108 1.03 -10.73 -8.12
N GLY A 109 1.44 -9.48 -7.90
CA GLY A 109 2.81 -9.12 -7.49
C GLY A 109 2.92 -8.64 -6.05
N GLY A 110 3.90 -7.77 -5.78
CA GLY A 110 4.07 -7.12 -4.48
C GLY A 110 2.88 -6.27 -4.04
N LEU A 111 2.12 -5.70 -4.99
CA LEU A 111 0.88 -4.96 -4.71
C LEU A 111 -0.35 -5.88 -4.79
N GLY A 112 -0.51 -6.61 -5.90
CA GLY A 112 -1.72 -7.40 -6.16
C GLY A 112 -2.06 -8.42 -5.07
N HIS A 113 -1.07 -8.99 -4.37
CA HIS A 113 -1.38 -9.89 -3.25
C HIS A 113 -2.12 -9.18 -2.11
N PHE A 114 -1.79 -7.90 -1.82
CA PHE A 114 -2.54 -7.06 -0.88
C PHE A 114 -3.94 -6.75 -1.39
N GLY A 115 -4.06 -6.51 -2.70
CA GLY A 115 -5.35 -6.28 -3.35
C GLY A 115 -6.32 -7.45 -3.17
N VAL A 116 -5.83 -8.70 -3.16
CA VAL A 116 -6.63 -9.89 -2.92
C VAL A 116 -6.88 -10.12 -1.42
N ASN A 117 -5.83 -10.14 -0.59
CA ASN A 117 -5.91 -10.64 0.79
C ASN A 117 -6.28 -9.58 1.85
N LYS A 118 -6.15 -8.27 1.54
CA LYS A 118 -6.44 -7.13 2.44
C LYS A 118 -7.43 -6.16 1.80
N THR A 119 -8.35 -6.66 0.98
CA THR A 119 -9.45 -5.87 0.44
C THR A 119 -10.40 -5.40 1.56
N PRO A 120 -11.00 -4.20 1.47
CA PRO A 120 -12.10 -3.80 2.36
C PRO A 120 -13.43 -4.50 2.05
N GLN A 121 -13.53 -5.25 0.95
CA GLN A 121 -14.78 -5.91 0.55
C GLN A 121 -15.21 -7.05 1.49
N ALA A 122 -16.52 -7.24 1.62
CA ALA A 122 -17.10 -8.40 2.31
C ALA A 122 -16.89 -9.72 1.54
N VAL A 123 -16.94 -9.66 0.21
CA VAL A 123 -16.63 -10.80 -0.68
C VAL A 123 -15.19 -10.65 -1.17
N PRO A 124 -14.36 -11.70 -1.09
CA PRO A 124 -13.01 -11.62 -1.63
C PRO A 124 -13.00 -11.29 -3.13
N PRO A 125 -11.97 -10.60 -3.65
CA PRO A 125 -11.92 -10.22 -5.06
C PRO A 125 -11.65 -11.44 -5.94
N ASP A 126 -12.00 -11.33 -7.22
CA ASP A 126 -11.51 -12.26 -8.24
C ASP A 126 -10.04 -11.93 -8.56
N ALA A 127 -9.22 -12.95 -8.74
CA ALA A 127 -7.83 -12.79 -9.17
C ALA A 127 -7.69 -13.08 -10.66
N LEU A 128 -7.16 -12.13 -11.43
CA LEU A 128 -6.86 -12.29 -12.84
C LEU A 128 -5.41 -12.76 -12.96
N SER A 129 -5.21 -14.08 -12.96
CA SER A 129 -3.89 -14.71 -12.89
C SER A 129 -3.88 -16.15 -13.39
N ASN A 130 -2.72 -16.60 -13.86
CA ASN A 130 -2.45 -18.00 -14.18
C ASN A 130 -1.93 -18.82 -12.97
N ARG A 131 -1.77 -18.20 -11.78
CA ARG A 131 -1.31 -18.87 -10.56
C ARG A 131 -2.48 -19.22 -9.66
N LYS A 132 -3.27 -20.20 -10.07
CA LYS A 132 -4.52 -20.59 -9.42
C LYS A 132 -4.34 -20.93 -7.94
N ASP A 133 -3.49 -21.91 -7.64
CA ASP A 133 -3.31 -22.41 -6.26
C ASP A 133 -2.85 -21.30 -5.31
N LEU A 134 -1.92 -20.43 -5.76
CA LEU A 134 -1.52 -19.25 -5.00
C LEU A 134 -2.70 -18.33 -4.70
N CYS A 135 -3.55 -18.05 -5.70
CA CYS A 135 -4.63 -17.11 -5.56
C CYS A 135 -5.77 -17.65 -4.68
N GLU A 136 -6.17 -18.91 -4.87
CA GLU A 136 -7.29 -19.52 -4.12
C GLU A 136 -6.85 -19.97 -2.73
N GLU A 137 -5.77 -20.74 -2.63
CA GLU A 137 -5.41 -21.42 -1.38
C GLU A 137 -4.63 -20.52 -0.43
N VAL A 138 -3.78 -19.62 -0.96
CA VAL A 138 -2.90 -18.78 -0.15
C VAL A 138 -3.46 -17.38 0.05
N LEU A 139 -4.00 -16.77 -1.01
CA LEU A 139 -4.47 -15.39 -0.97
C LEU A 139 -5.97 -15.27 -0.69
N GLY A 140 -6.75 -16.34 -0.89
CA GLY A 140 -8.19 -16.36 -0.61
C GLY A 140 -9.03 -15.64 -1.66
N ALA A 141 -8.62 -15.63 -2.93
CA ALA A 141 -9.42 -15.12 -4.03
C ALA A 141 -10.75 -15.88 -4.14
N HIS A 142 -11.84 -15.19 -4.49
CA HIS A 142 -13.15 -15.82 -4.64
C HIS A 142 -13.22 -16.68 -5.90
N HIS A 143 -12.68 -16.18 -7.01
CA HIS A 143 -12.42 -16.95 -8.23
C HIS A 143 -11.08 -16.56 -8.86
N VAL A 144 -10.51 -17.46 -9.66
CA VAL A 144 -9.36 -17.16 -10.51
C VAL A 144 -9.77 -17.16 -11.97
N LEU A 145 -9.53 -16.04 -12.64
CA LEU A 145 -9.71 -15.86 -14.07
C LEU A 145 -8.35 -15.96 -14.76
N ASP A 146 -8.12 -17.06 -15.48
CA ASP A 146 -6.91 -17.25 -16.27
C ASP A 146 -7.01 -16.43 -17.57
N MET A 147 -6.45 -15.22 -17.55
CA MET A 147 -6.58 -14.22 -18.63
C MET A 147 -6.19 -14.69 -20.05
N PRO A 148 -5.18 -15.57 -20.24
CA PRO A 148 -4.89 -16.16 -21.55
C PRO A 148 -6.00 -17.06 -22.11
N ASN A 149 -7.00 -17.46 -21.30
CA ASN A 149 -8.12 -18.28 -21.76
C ASN A 149 -9.27 -17.38 -22.27
N PRO A 150 -9.50 -17.32 -23.59
CA PRO A 150 -10.49 -16.42 -24.17
C PRO A 150 -11.93 -16.77 -23.77
N GLU A 151 -12.24 -18.04 -23.50
CA GLU A 151 -13.58 -18.46 -23.09
C GLU A 151 -13.89 -18.00 -21.66
N LEU A 152 -12.92 -18.08 -20.75
CA LEU A 152 -13.06 -17.55 -19.39
C LEU A 152 -13.20 -16.02 -19.39
N CYS A 153 -12.41 -15.33 -20.21
CA CYS A 153 -12.52 -13.88 -20.38
C CYS A 153 -13.90 -13.47 -20.92
N LYS A 154 -14.42 -14.21 -21.90
CA LYS A 154 -15.75 -13.96 -22.46
C LYS A 154 -16.86 -14.22 -21.44
N ALA A 155 -16.75 -15.29 -20.65
CA ALA A 155 -17.70 -15.60 -19.58
C ALA A 155 -17.69 -14.55 -18.46
N ALA A 156 -16.54 -13.92 -18.21
CA ALA A 156 -16.39 -12.86 -17.21
C ALA A 156 -16.71 -11.44 -17.74
N ALA A 157 -17.12 -11.30 -19.00
CA ALA A 157 -17.42 -10.00 -19.59
C ALA A 157 -18.52 -9.25 -18.80
N ASN A 158 -18.29 -7.98 -18.50
CA ASN A 158 -19.18 -7.12 -17.70
C ASN A 158 -19.49 -7.64 -16.28
N SER A 159 -18.69 -8.56 -15.74
CA SER A 159 -18.90 -9.12 -14.39
C SER A 159 -18.20 -8.35 -13.27
N LEU A 160 -17.25 -7.45 -13.61
CA LEU A 160 -16.46 -6.67 -12.66
C LEU A 160 -16.88 -5.21 -12.68
N ASN A 161 -17.04 -4.62 -11.49
CA ASN A 161 -17.32 -3.20 -11.32
C ASN A 161 -16.05 -2.37 -11.21
N ILE A 162 -14.99 -2.97 -10.65
CA ILE A 162 -13.69 -2.33 -10.45
C ILE A 162 -12.62 -3.32 -10.88
N LEU A 163 -11.65 -2.83 -11.64
CA LEU A 163 -10.44 -3.54 -11.98
C LEU A 163 -9.25 -2.86 -11.30
N LEU A 164 -8.69 -3.51 -10.27
CA LEU A 164 -7.47 -3.07 -9.61
C LEU A 164 -6.26 -3.58 -10.40
N CYS A 165 -5.73 -2.74 -11.28
CA CYS A 165 -4.54 -3.06 -12.08
C CYS A 165 -3.26 -2.80 -11.28
N THR A 166 -2.52 -3.86 -10.98
CA THR A 166 -1.21 -3.79 -10.33
C THR A 166 -0.09 -4.45 -11.14
N ALA A 167 -0.42 -4.87 -12.37
CA ALA A 167 0.54 -5.39 -13.34
C ALA A 167 1.55 -4.31 -13.74
N LYS A 168 2.81 -4.70 -13.95
CA LYS A 168 3.78 -3.86 -14.66
C LYS A 168 3.59 -4.01 -16.16
N ALA A 169 4.05 -3.04 -16.95
CA ALA A 169 3.79 -2.97 -18.40
C ALA A 169 3.96 -4.28 -19.22
N PRO A 170 4.94 -5.18 -18.95
CA PRO A 170 5.01 -6.47 -19.66
C PRO A 170 4.15 -7.59 -19.04
N ASP A 171 3.60 -7.38 -17.85
CA ASP A 171 2.73 -8.35 -17.13
C ASP A 171 1.23 -8.07 -17.37
N ALA A 172 0.90 -6.93 -18.00
CA ALA A 172 -0.43 -6.56 -18.44
C ALA A 172 -0.63 -7.07 -19.88
N ASN A 173 -0.78 -8.38 -20.02
CA ASN A 173 -1.17 -8.99 -21.30
C ASN A 173 -2.52 -8.46 -21.78
#